data_AF-A0A929UT10-F1
#
_entry.id   AF-A0A929UT10-F1
#
_cell.length_a   1.000
_cell.length_b   1.000
_cell.length_c   1.000
_cell.angle_alpha   90.00
_cell.angle_beta   90.00
_cell.angle_gamma   90.00
#
_symmetry.space_group_name_H-M   'P 1'
#
loop_
_entity.id
_entity.type
_entity.pdbx_description
1 polymer ?
#
loop_
_entity_poly.entity_id
_entity_poly.type
_entity_poly.pdbx_seq_one_letter_code
_entity_poly.pdbx_strand_id
1 'polypeptide(L)' 'MAELKGGEIMAVIYATLIIKGKKTFAQVPKILKEKVKERLTDLDMAELAVE' A
#
# COMPACT_ATOMS: atom_id res chain seq x y z
N MET A 1 16.89 -8.22 13.25
CA MET A 1 15.41 -8.14 13.19
C MET A 1 15.08 -6.77 12.62
N ALA A 2 14.50 -6.67 11.42
CA ALA A 2 14.14 -5.37 10.86
C ALA A 2 12.96 -4.81 11.67
N GLU A 3 13.19 -3.74 12.42
CA GLU A 3 12.14 -2.96 13.07
C GLU A 3 11.28 -2.31 11.98
N LEU A 4 10.24 -3.02 11.52
CA LEU A 4 9.21 -2.43 10.69
C LEU A 4 8.50 -1.37 11.53
N LYS A 5 8.80 -0.10 11.27
CA LYS A 5 8.12 1.03 11.92
C LYS A 5 6.63 0.89 11.63
N GLY A 6 5.74 1.14 12.60
CA GLY A 6 4.30 0.84 12.47
C GLY A 6 3.62 1.36 11.18
N GLY A 7 4.16 2.41 10.55
CA GLY A 7 3.71 2.90 9.24
C GLY A 7 4.00 1.97 8.05
N GLU A 8 5.05 1.15 8.09
CA GLU A 8 5.37 0.18 7.04
C GLU A 8 4.42 -1.02 7.05
N ILE A 9 4.09 -1.52 8.25
CA ILE A 9 3.10 -2.59 8.41
C ILE A 9 1.76 -2.15 7.83
N MET A 10 1.35 -0.91 8.11
CA MET A 10 0.11 -0.37 7.54
C MET A 10 0.15 -0.23 6.03
N ALA A 11 1.27 0.19 5.44
CA ALA A 11 1.41 0.26 3.98
C ALA A 11 1.27 -1.13 3.34
N VAL A 12 1.89 -2.16 3.93
CA VAL A 12 1.77 -3.55 3.45
C VAL A 12 0.34 -4.07 3.56
N ILE A 13 -0.35 -3.79 4.67
CA ILE A 13 -1.76 -4.17 4.85
C ILE A 13 -2.63 -3.49 3.78
N TYR A 14 -2.48 -2.18 3.56
CA TYR A 14 -3.25 -1.47 2.54
C TYR A 14 -2.96 -1.96 1.13
N ALA A 15 -1.69 -2.15 0.76
CA ALA A 15 -1.33 -2.73 -0.54
C ALA A 15 -1.98 -4.10 -0.72
N THR A 16 -1.92 -4.97 0.28
CA THR A 16 -2.55 -6.31 0.23
C THR A 16 -4.07 -6.21 0.12
N LEU A 17 -4.72 -5.27 0.81
CA LEU A 17 -6.17 -5.06 0.72
C LEU A 17 -6.59 -4.58 -0.67
N ILE A 18 -5.76 -3.75 -1.30
CA ILE A 18 -5.97 -3.27 -2.68
C ILE A 18 -5.81 -4.41 -3.68
N ILE A 19 -4.75 -5.22 -3.53
CA ILE A 19 -4.50 -6.41 -4.35
C ILE A 19 -5.66 -7.41 -4.25
N LYS A 20 -6.24 -7.56 -3.06
CA LYS A 20 -7.42 -8.41 -2.83
C LYS A 20 -8.74 -7.79 -3.28
N GLY A 21 -8.75 -6.55 -3.80
CA GLY A 21 -9.95 -5.82 -4.20
C GLY A 21 -10.88 -5.43 -3.03
N LYS A 22 -10.39 -5.48 -1.79
CA LYS A 22 -11.17 -5.12 -0.58
C LYS A 22 -11.14 -3.63 -0.28
N LYS A 23 -10.11 -2.93 -0.74
CA LYS A 23 -9.95 -1.48 -0.65
C LYS A 23 -9.44 -0.92 -1.96
N THR A 24 -9.62 0.38 -2.17
CA THR A 24 -9.03 1.11 -3.28
C THR A 24 -7.92 2.04 -2.79
N PHE A 25 -7.05 2.47 -3.69
CA PHE A 25 -5.97 3.40 -3.36
C PHE A 25 -6.50 4.75 -2.83
N ALA A 26 -7.71 5.17 -3.22
CA ALA A 26 -8.41 6.32 -2.66
C ALA A 26 -8.65 6.24 -1.14
N GLN A 27 -8.81 5.04 -0.59
CA GLN A 27 -9.02 4.83 0.85
C GLN A 27 -7.73 4.85 1.67
N VAL A 28 -6.57 4.94 1.02
CA VAL A 28 -5.28 4.99 1.68
C VAL A 28 -5.06 6.41 2.23
N PRO A 29 -4.70 6.57 3.51
CA PRO A 29 -4.32 7.86 4.08
C PRO A 29 -3.18 8.50 3.27
N LYS A 30 -3.21 9.82 3.07
CA LYS A 30 -2.16 10.55 2.31
C LYS A 30 -0.73 10.21 2.78
N ILE A 31 -0.51 10.07 4.09
CA ILE A 31 0.81 9.74 4.67
C ILE A 31 1.35 8.37 4.24
N LEU A 32 0.44 7.45 3.86
CA LEU A 32 0.76 6.09 3.44
C LEU A 32 0.63 5.91 1.92
N LYS A 33 -0.03 6.82 1.20
CA LYS A 33 -0.24 6.70 -0.25
C LYS A 33 1.07 6.49 -1.00
N GLU A 34 2.11 7.27 -0.69
CA GLU A 34 3.43 7.10 -1.32
C GLU A 34 4.01 5.71 -1.02
N LYS A 35 4.02 5.29 0.25
CA LYS A 35 4.54 3.97 0.66
C LYS A 35 3.76 2.81 0.05
N VAL A 36 2.43 2.93 -0.02
CA VAL A 36 1.56 1.91 -0.63
C VAL A 36 1.80 1.86 -2.13
N LYS A 37 2.01 3.00 -2.79
CA LYS A 37 2.31 3.07 -4.22
C LYS A 37 3.68 2.47 -4.54
N GLU A 38 4.70 2.77 -3.74
CA GLU A 38 6.01 2.10 -3.83
C GLU A 38 5.86 0.59 -3.67
N ARG A 39 5.12 0.12 -2.66
CA ARG A 39 4.89 -1.32 -2.47
C ARG A 39 4.11 -1.97 -3.58
N LEU A 40 3.12 -1.30 -4.15
CA LEU A 40 2.41 -1.79 -5.32
C LEU A 40 3.34 -1.83 -6.54
N THR A 41 4.23 -0.85 -6.69
CA THR A 41 5.24 -0.83 -7.76
C THR A 41 6.27 -1.94 -7.61
N ASP A 42 6.78 -2.18 -6.40
CA ASP A 42 7.70 -3.29 -6.08
C ASP A 42 7.10 -4.66 -6.40
N LEU A 43 5.77 -4.76 -6.37
CA LEU A 43 5.00 -5.96 -6.66
C LEU A 43 4.51 -6.02 -8.11
N ASP A 44 4.92 -5.10 -8.97
CA ASP A 44 4.45 -4.94 -10.36
C ASP A 44 2.92 -4.73 -10.48
N MET A 45 2.29 -4.18 -9.43
CA MET A 45 0.85 -3.91 -9.32
C MET A 45 0.56 -2.40 -9.23
N ALA A 46 1.44 -1.57 -9.80
CA ALA A 46 1.26 -0.11 -9.83
C ALA A 46 -0.06 0.31 -10.48
N GLU A 47 -0.62 -0.53 -11.36
CA GLU A 47 -1.93 -0.36 -11.97
C GLU A 47 -3.10 -0.36 -10.98
N LEU A 48 -2.92 -0.83 -9.75
CA LEU A 48 -3.94 -0.78 -8.70
C LEU A 48 -3.86 0.51 -7.87
N ALA A 49 -2.81 1.32 -8.05
CA ALA A 49 -2.65 2.61 -7.40
C ALA A 49 -3.44 3.74 -8.11
N VAL A 50 -4.63 3.41 -8.62
CA VAL A 50 -5.54 4.36 -9.29
C VAL A 50 -6.48 4.96 -8.26
N GLU A 51 -6.58 6.29 -8.26
CA GLU A 51 -7.50 7.04 -7.39
C GLU A 51 -8.96 6.87 -7.80
#